data_AF-A0A2N1J5S2-F1
#
_entry.id   AF-A0A2N1J5S2-F1
#
_cell.length_a   1.000
_cell.length_b   1.000
_cell.length_c   1.000
_cell.angle_alpha   90.00
_cell.angle_beta   90.00
_cell.angle_gamma   90.00
#
_symmetry.space_group_name_H-M   'P 1'
#
loop_
_entity.id
_entity.type
_entity.pdbx_description
1 polymer ?
#
loop_
_entity_poly.entity_id
_entity_poly.type
_entity_poly.pdbx_seq_one_letter_code
_entity_poly.pdbx_strand_id
1 'polypeptide(L)' 'MTLPSLRTLEKELGVNKTTLHNWKKTRPKLYNFIIESYKRKELLNKNLQLMINHKKLLEEEIKLTENRL' A
#
# COMPACT_ATOMS: atom_id res chain seq x y z
N MET A 1 -9.14 -5.29 -27.57
CA MET A 1 -10.15 -5.86 -26.66
C MET A 1 -11.27 -4.86 -26.50
N THR A 2 -12.50 -5.22 -26.87
CA THR A 2 -13.68 -4.36 -26.73
C THR A 2 -14.09 -4.27 -25.27
N LEU A 3 -14.30 -3.05 -24.76
CA LEU A 3 -14.81 -2.85 -23.41
C LEU A 3 -16.18 -3.54 -23.26
N PRO A 4 -16.38 -4.37 -22.21
CA PRO A 4 -17.65 -5.07 -22.01
C PRO A 4 -18.79 -4.06 -21.82
N SER A 5 -19.96 -4.42 -22.35
CA SER A 5 -21.14 -3.57 -22.25
C SER A 5 -21.58 -3.40 -20.79
N LEU A 6 -22.22 -2.26 -20.48
CA LEU A 6 -22.71 -1.99 -19.13
C LEU A 6 -23.65 -3.11 -18.63
N ARG A 7 -24.50 -3.65 -19.52
CA ARG A 7 -25.42 -4.76 -19.21
C ARG A 7 -24.71 -6.08 -18.89
N THR A 8 -23.61 -6.36 -19.59
CA THR A 8 -22.78 -7.54 -19.30
C THR A 8 -22.19 -7.42 -17.90
N LEU A 9 -21.67 -6.23 -17.55
CA LEU A 9 -21.15 -5.95 -16.22
C LEU A 9 -22.22 -6.03 -15.13
N GLU A 10 -23.45 -5.55 -15.35
CA GLU A 10 -24.55 -5.67 -14.39
C GLU A 10 -24.83 -7.13 -14.04
N LYS A 11 -24.91 -7.98 -15.07
CA LYS A 11 -25.20 -9.40 -14.93
C LYS A 11 -24.06 -10.17 -14.26
N GLU A 12 -22.82 -9.95 -14.69
CA GLU A 12 -21.66 -10.66 -14.16
C GLU A 12 -21.34 -10.30 -12.71
N LEU A 13 -21.56 -9.04 -12.34
CA LEU A 13 -21.23 -8.53 -11.00
C LEU A 13 -22.43 -8.56 -10.04
N GLY A 14 -23.64 -8.88 -10.52
CA GLY A 14 -24.86 -8.91 -9.71
C GLY A 14 -25.23 -7.54 -9.13
N VAL A 15 -24.93 -6.45 -9.84
CA VAL A 15 -25.17 -5.07 -9.39
C VAL A 15 -26.02 -4.29 -10.38
N ASN A 16 -26.80 -3.32 -9.88
CA ASN A 16 -27.65 -2.50 -10.73
C ASN A 16 -26.89 -1.37 -11.45
N LYS A 17 -27.53 -0.77 -12.46
CA LYS A 17 -27.00 0.33 -13.28
C LYS A 17 -26.47 1.51 -12.48
N THR A 18 -27.20 1.90 -11.44
CA THR A 18 -26.86 3.04 -10.59
C THR A 18 -25.58 2.76 -9.82
N THR A 19 -25.43 1.54 -9.30
CA THR A 19 -24.21 1.07 -8.65
C THR A 19 -23.03 1.10 -9.61
N LEU A 20 -23.18 0.62 -10.86
CA LEU A 20 -22.11 0.71 -11.85
C LEU A 20 -21.73 2.15 -12.21
N HIS A 21 -22.71 3.04 -12.34
CA HIS A 21 -22.47 4.45 -12.63
C HIS A 21 -21.69 5.12 -11.50
N ASN A 22 -22.13 4.91 -10.26
CA ASN A 22 -21.44 5.40 -9.07
C ASN A 22 -20.05 4.80 -8.96
N TRP A 23 -19.91 3.51 -9.25
CA TRP A 23 -18.63 2.81 -9.22
C TRP A 23 -17.67 3.33 -10.28
N LYS A 24 -18.13 3.66 -11.49
CA LYS A 24 -17.29 4.31 -12.51
C LYS A 24 -16.73 5.65 -12.02
N LYS A 25 -17.51 6.40 -11.23
CA LYS A 25 -17.08 7.67 -10.62
C LYS A 25 -16.14 7.47 -9.42
N THR A 26 -16.32 6.41 -8.63
CA THR A 26 -15.52 6.15 -7.41
C THR A 26 -14.33 5.22 -7.62
N ARG A 27 -14.31 4.43 -8.70
CA ARG A 27 -13.23 3.49 -9.05
C ARG A 27 -11.85 4.15 -9.12
N PRO A 28 -11.68 5.35 -9.71
CA PRO A 28 -10.38 6.06 -9.66
C PRO A 28 -9.96 6.40 -8.23
N LYS A 29 -10.89 6.81 -7.37
CA LYS A 29 -10.61 7.13 -5.97
C LYS A 29 -10.22 5.89 -5.17
N LEU A 30 -10.92 4.77 -5.36
CA LEU A 30 -10.60 3.50 -4.73
C LEU A 30 -9.22 2.98 -5.17
N TYR A 31 -8.93 3.06 -6.46
CA TYR A 31 -7.63 2.68 -7.00
C TYR A 31 -6.51 3.53 -6.37
N ASN A 32 -6.66 4.86 -6.37
CA ASN A 32 -5.68 5.75 -5.75
C ASN A 32 -5.49 5.46 -4.26
N PHE A 33 -6.59 5.22 -3.53
CA PHE A 33 -6.52 4.86 -2.12
C PHE A 33 -5.71 3.58 -1.86
N ILE A 34 -5.93 2.54 -2.68
CA ILE A 34 -5.21 1.27 -2.59
C ILE A 34 -3.72 1.45 -2.93
N ILE A 35 -3.39 2.16 -4.01
CA ILE A 35 -1.99 2.40 -4.38
C ILE A 35 -1.26 3.22 -3.30
N GLU A 36 -1.90 4.28 -2.79
CA GLU A 36 -1.33 5.10 -1.72
C GLU A 36 -1.16 4.32 -0.40
N SER A 37 -2.05 3.37 -0.08
CA SER A 37 -1.87 2.54 1.10
C SER A 37 -0.68 1.57 0.97
N TYR A 38 -0.46 0.98 -0.21
CA TYR A 38 0.73 0.17 -0.47
C TYR A 38 2.03 0.99 -0.39
N LYS A 39 2.06 2.19 -0.98
CA LYS A 39 3.22 3.10 -0.88
C LYS A 39 3.54 3.47 0.57
N ARG A 40 2.51 3.80 1.37
CA ARG A 40 2.69 4.10 2.80
C ARG A 40 3.27 2.91 3.56
N LYS A 41 2.79 1.69 3.28
CA LYS A 41 3.33 0.47 3.88
C LYS A 41 4.80 0.25 3.50
N GLU A 42 5.16 0.47 2.24
CA GLU A 42 6.55 0.35 1.77
C GLU A 42 7.46 1.37 2.46
N LEU A 43 7.03 2.63 2.57
CA LEU A 43 7.76 3.67 3.27
C LEU A 43 7.96 3.34 4.75
N LEU A 44 6.90 2.85 5.41
CA LEU A 44 6.98 2.43 6.81
C LEU A 44 8.00 1.29 7.00
N ASN A 45 8.00 0.31 6.10
CA ASN A 45 8.98 -0.77 6.13
C ASN A 45 10.41 -0.27 5.93
N LYS A 46 10.65 0.67 5.00
CA LYS A 46 11.97 1.29 4.80
C LYS A 46 12.46 2.01 6.06
N ASN A 47 11.60 2.80 6.68
CA ASN A 47 11.92 3.51 7.92
C ASN A 47 12.25 2.53 9.06
N LEU A 48 11.49 1.45 9.20
CA LEU A 48 11.76 0.41 10.19
C LEU A 48 13.14 -0.24 9.98
N GLN A 49 13.50 -0.56 8.74
CA GLN A 49 14.81 -1.13 8.43
C GLN A 49 15.96 -0.17 8.77
N LEU A 50 15.79 1.13 8.48
CA LEU A 50 16.77 2.15 8.88
C LEU A 50 16.95 2.19 10.40
N MET A 51 15.85 2.14 11.16
CA MET A 51 15.91 2.13 12.63
C MET A 51 16.61 0.87 13.17
N ILE A 52 16.34 -0.30 12.58
CA ILE A 52 17.03 -1.54 12.94
C ILE A 52 18.53 -1.43 12.68
N ASN A 53 18.94 -0.86 11.55
CA ASN A 53 20.34 -0.68 11.22
C ASN A 53 21.03 0.29 12.17
N HIS A 54 20.40 1.43 12.48
CA HIS A 54 20.93 2.38 13.46
C HIS A 54 21.07 1.74 14.84
N LYS A 55 20.09 0.93 15.27
CA LYS A 55 20.17 0.20 16.53
C LYS A 55 21.40 -0.71 16.56
N LYS A 56 21.65 -1.49 15.51
CA LYS A 56 22.82 -2.39 15.44
C LYS A 56 24.14 -1.63 15.55
N LEU A 57 24.27 -0.51 14.85
CA LEU A 57 25.48 0.33 14.92
C LEU A 57 25.72 0.86 16.34
N LEU A 58 24.65 1.27 17.04
CA LEU A 58 24.76 1.71 18.43
C LEU A 58 25.16 0.55 19.36
N GLU A 59 24.60 -0.64 19.18
CA GLU A 59 24.97 -1.83 19.96
C GLU A 59 26.45 -2.21 19.74
N GLU A 60 26.95 -2.12 18.51
CA GLU A 60 28.37 -2.33 18.19
C GLU A 60 29.27 -1.29 18.86
N GLU A 61 28.90 -0.01 18.80
CA GLU A 61 29.68 1.08 19.41
C GLU A 61 29.71 0.98 20.94
N ILE A 62 28.58 0.62 21.56
CA ILE A 62 28.50 0.36 23.00
C ILE A 62 29.48 -0.75 23.37
N LYS A 63 29.44 -1.88 22.64
CA LYS A 63 30.34 -3.01 22.89
C LYS A 63 31.81 -2.63 22.72
N LEU A 64 32.14 -1.83 21.71
CA LEU A 64 33.51 -1.33 21.50
C LEU A 64 33.95 -0.42 22.65
N THR A 65 33.06 0.41 23.17
CA THR A 65 33.32 1.31 24.30
C THR A 65 33.51 0.54 25.60
N GLU A 66 32.66 -0.45 25.87
CA GLU A 66 32.79 -1.34 27.03
C GLU A 66 34.12 -2.10 27.02
N ASN A 67 34.58 -2.56 25.86
CA ASN A 67 35.88 -3.25 25.74
C ASN A 67 37.10 -2.32 25.88
N ARG A 68 36.92 -1.00 25.83
CA ARG A 68 37.99 0.00 26.00
C ARG A 68 38.15 0.44 27.47
N LEU A 69 37.16 0.19 28.32
CA LEU A 69 37.20 0.44 29.76
C LEU A 69 37.80 -0.76 30.50
#